data_AF-A0A5K1ENQ3-F1
#
_entry.id   AF-A0A5K1ENQ3-F1
#
_cell.length_a   1.000
_cell.length_b   1.000
_cell.length_c   1.000
_cell.angle_alpha   90.00
_cell.angle_beta   90.00
_cell.angle_gamma   90.00
#
_symmetry.space_group_name_H-M   'P 1'
#
loop_
_entity.id
_entity.type
_entity.pdbx_description
1 polymer ?
#
loop_
_entity_poly.entity_id
_entity_poly.type
_entity_poly.pdbx_seq_one_letter_code
_entity_poly.pdbx_strand_id
1 'polypeptide(L)' 'EINFQHERSVTHYGQPLENCTLGRVWDELKTSSEFVKARDDVNQFNAENRWRKRGIAMVPTKFGISFTTKFMNQ' A
#
# COMPACT_ATOMS: atom_id res chain seq x y z
N GLU A 1 -4.17 6.31 -2.70
CA GLU A 1 -3.54 7.22 -1.71
C GLU A 1 -4.58 8.03 -0.93
N ILE A 2 -5.56 8.66 -1.58
CA ILE A 2 -6.59 9.52 -0.94
C ILE A 2 -7.33 8.86 0.25
N ASN A 3 -7.58 7.54 0.17
CA ASN A 3 -8.29 6.79 1.22
C ASN A 3 -7.37 6.12 2.26
N PHE A 4 -6.08 6.48 2.30
CA PHE A 4 -5.18 5.89 3.28
C PHE A 4 -5.53 6.35 4.69
N GLN A 5 -5.37 5.45 5.65
CA GLN A 5 -5.39 5.83 7.04
C GLN A 5 -4.09 6.56 7.38
N HIS A 6 -4.20 7.56 8.24
CA HIS A 6 -3.09 8.40 8.68
C HIS A 6 -2.88 8.24 10.18
N GLU A 7 -1.82 8.87 10.69
CA GLU A 7 -1.57 9.01 12.12
C GLU A 7 -2.84 9.45 12.86
N ARG A 8 -3.15 8.80 13.99
CA ARG A 8 -4.36 9.01 14.80
C ARG A 8 -5.70 8.67 14.15
N SER A 9 -5.71 8.10 12.94
CA SER A 9 -6.95 7.56 12.38
C SER A 9 -7.51 6.45 13.27
N VAL A 10 -8.82 6.43 13.46
CA VAL A 10 -9.50 5.40 14.25
C VAL A 10 -9.96 4.28 13.31
N THR A 11 -9.65 3.04 13.65
CA THR A 11 -10.10 1.87 12.89
C THR A 11 -11.61 1.67 13.02
N HIS A 12 -12.19 0.85 12.14
CA HIS A 12 -13.61 0.49 12.20
C HIS A 12 -14.04 -0.20 13.51
N TYR A 13 -13.10 -0.68 14.32
CA TYR A 13 -13.33 -1.29 15.63
C TYR A 13 -12.81 -0.44 16.80
N GLY A 14 -12.59 0.86 16.57
CA GLY A 14 -12.31 1.84 17.63
C GLY A 14 -10.87 1.94 18.11
N GLN A 15 -9.91 1.27 17.46
CA GLN A 15 -8.49 1.37 17.82
C GLN A 15 -7.86 2.61 17.16
N PRO A 16 -7.25 3.55 17.89
CA PRO A 16 -6.44 4.61 17.29
C PRO A 16 -5.16 4.03 16.68
N LEU A 17 -4.78 4.51 15.50
CA LEU A 17 -3.50 4.20 14.89
C LEU A 17 -2.41 5.10 15.46
N GLU A 18 -1.45 4.49 16.13
CA GLU A 18 -0.23 5.13 16.61
C GLU A 18 0.94 4.71 15.72
N ASN A 19 1.84 5.64 15.41
CA ASN A 19 3.04 5.40 14.59
C ASN A 19 2.71 4.78 13.22
N CYS A 20 1.73 5.33 12.52
CA CYS A 20 1.31 4.89 11.20
C CYS A 20 2.38 5.19 10.13
N THR A 21 3.19 4.19 9.78
CA THR A 21 4.27 4.30 8.79
C THR A 21 3.82 4.12 7.34
N LEU A 22 2.51 3.96 7.09
CA LEU A 22 1.96 3.59 5.78
C LEU A 22 2.38 4.56 4.66
N GLY A 23 2.26 5.87 4.89
CA GLY A 23 2.63 6.88 3.89
C GLY A 23 4.12 6.81 3.53
N ARG A 24 4.98 6.72 4.55
CA ARG A 24 6.44 6.62 4.37
C ARG A 24 6.84 5.39 3.55
N VAL A 25 6.36 4.20 3.94
CA VAL A 25 6.67 2.95 3.24
C VAL A 25 6.14 2.98 1.81
N TRP A 26 4.96 3.57 1.58
CA TRP A 26 4.39 3.73 0.25
C TRP A 26 5.27 4.58 -0.66
N ASP A 27 5.75 5.73 -0.19
CA ASP A 27 6.57 6.64 -0.97
C ASP A 27 8.00 6.10 -1.19
N GLU A 28 8.58 5.45 -0.18
CA GLU A 28 9.86 4.74 -0.30
C GLU A 28 9.78 3.62 -1.34
N LEU A 29 8.72 2.81 -1.31
CA LEU A 29 8.53 1.75 -2.31
C LEU A 29 8.29 2.32 -3.70
N LYS A 30 7.47 3.37 -3.84
CA LYS A 30 7.19 4.03 -5.12
C LYS A 30 8.48 4.55 -5.77
N THR A 31 9.37 5.13 -4.97
CA THR A 31 10.68 5.63 -5.41
C THR A 31 11.62 4.48 -5.76
N SER A 32 11.82 3.54 -4.84
CA SER A 32 12.81 2.45 -4.99
C SER A 32 12.47 1.45 -6.10
N SER A 33 11.18 1.28 -6.42
CA SER A 33 10.72 0.44 -7.53
C SER A 33 10.60 1.17 -8.87
N GLU A 34 10.95 2.46 -8.93
CA GLU A 34 10.72 3.32 -10.10
C GLU A 34 9.29 3.23 -10.64
N PHE A 35 8.28 3.13 -9.76
CA PHE A 35 6.91 2.76 -10.16
C PHE A 35 6.30 3.66 -11.23
N VAL A 36 6.59 4.96 -11.20
CA VAL A 36 6.11 5.93 -12.20
C VAL A 36 6.65 5.59 -13.59
N LYS A 37 7.96 5.34 -13.70
CA LYS A 37 8.61 4.93 -14.94
C LYS A 37 8.09 3.58 -15.41
N ALA A 38 7.98 2.59 -14.52
CA ALA A 38 7.45 1.28 -14.88
C ALA A 38 5.99 1.35 -15.38
N ARG A 39 5.18 2.28 -14.84
CA ARG A 39 3.83 2.56 -15.35
C ARG A 39 3.86 3.15 -16.75
N ASP A 40 4.76 4.08 -17.03
CA ASP A 40 4.91 4.69 -18.34
C ASP A 40 5.40 3.67 -19.38
N ASP A 41 6.35 2.80 -19.02
CA ASP A 41 6.81 1.69 -19.85
C ASP A 41 5.68 0.69 -20.16
N VAL A 42 4.83 0.39 -19.17
CA VAL A 42 3.64 -0.46 -19.36
C VAL A 42 2.66 0.20 -20.34
N ASN A 43 2.42 1.51 -20.22
CA ASN A 43 1.55 2.25 -21.12
C ASN A 43 2.08 2.26 -22.55
N GLN A 44 3.38 2.51 -22.74
CA GLN A 44 4.02 2.49 -24.05
C GLN A 44 3.93 1.09 -24.67
N PHE A 45 4.32 0.05 -23.93
CA PHE A 45 4.22 -1.34 -24.40
C PHE A 45 2.79 -1.67 -24.82
N ASN A 46 1.80 -1.26 -24.02
CA ASN A 46 0.40 -1.52 -24.31
C ASN A 46 -0.12 -0.74 -25.53
N ALA A 47 0.41 0.46 -25.82
CA ALA A 47 0.06 1.20 -27.03
C ALA A 47 0.61 0.53 -28.29
N GLU A 48 1.82 -0.02 -28.22
CA GLU A 48 2.52 -0.65 -29.36
C GLU A 48 2.10 -2.11 -29.62
N ASN A 49 1.51 -2.79 -28.62
CA ASN A 49 1.20 -4.22 -28.70
C ASN A 49 -0.32 -4.47 -28.66
N ARG A 50 -0.92 -4.86 -29.80
CA ARG A 50 -2.37 -5.15 -29.88
C ARG A 50 -2.79 -6.39 -29.08
N TRP A 51 -1.99 -7.46 -29.15
CA TRP A 51 -2.38 -8.81 -28.68
C TRP A 51 -1.70 -9.25 -27.38
N ARG A 52 -0.78 -8.45 -26.85
CA ARG A 52 -0.10 -8.70 -25.57
C ARG A 52 -0.12 -7.43 -24.75
N LYS A 53 -0.46 -7.55 -23.47
CA LYS A 53 -0.49 -6.43 -22.53
C LYS A 53 0.37 -6.72 -21.30
N ARG A 54 0.85 -5.65 -20.67
CA ARG A 54 1.48 -5.65 -19.35
C ARG A 54 0.60 -4.90 -18.37
N GLY A 55 0.77 -5.22 -17.09
CA GLY A 55 0.11 -4.54 -15.99
C GLY A 55 1.06 -4.39 -14.82
N ILE A 56 0.82 -3.37 -14.01
CA ILE A 56 1.58 -3.10 -12.79
C ILE A 56 0.63 -2.57 -11.72
N ALA A 57 0.85 -2.95 -10.47
CA ALA A 57 0.06 -2.50 -9.33
C ALA A 57 0.92 -2.46 -8.06
N MET A 58 0.58 -1.52 -7.17
CA MET A 58 1.06 -1.48 -5.79
C MET A 58 -0.15 -1.56 -4.87
N VAL A 59 -0.08 -2.39 -3.83
CA VAL A 59 -1.18 -2.62 -2.89
C VAL A 59 -0.65 -2.44 -1.46
N PRO A 60 -1.20 -1.48 -0.68
CA PRO A 60 -0.81 -1.32 0.71
C PRO A 60 -1.43 -2.42 1.58
N THR A 61 -0.79 -2.74 2.70
CA THR A 61 -1.36 -3.61 3.73
C THR A 61 -1.05 -3.06 5.11
N LYS A 62 -1.95 -3.32 6.08
CA LYS A 62 -1.66 -3.21 7.50
C LYS A 62 -2.12 -4.50 8.17
N PHE A 63 -1.37 -4.98 9.14
CA PHE A 63 -1.69 -6.21 9.85
C PHE A 63 -1.61 -5.96 11.36
N GLY A 64 -2.71 -6.24 12.07
CA GLY A 64 -2.76 -6.09 13.52
C GLY A 64 -2.03 -7.25 14.19
N ILE A 65 -1.02 -6.95 15.01
CA ILE A 65 -0.29 -7.95 15.77
C ILE A 65 -0.87 -7.99 17.18
N SER A 66 -1.67 -9.03 17.47
CA SER A 66 -2.16 -9.35 18.81
C SER A 66 -2.74 -10.76 18.81
N PHE A 67 -2.82 -11.38 19.98
CA PHE A 67 -3.73 -12.49 20.17
C PHE A 67 -5.16 -11.96 20.17
N THR A 68 -6.04 -12.58 19.37
CA THR A 68 -7.48 -12.31 19.41
C THR A 68 -8.05 -12.55 20.81
N THR A 69 -7.46 -13.50 21.54
CA THR A 69 -7.70 -13.76 22.95
C THR A 69 -6.95 -12.75 23.82
N LYS A 70 -7.67 -11.76 24.37
CA LYS A 70 -7.09 -10.60 25.07
C LYS A 70 -6.07 -10.95 26.16
N PHE A 71 -6.34 -11.96 26.99
CA PHE A 71 -5.48 -12.33 28.13
C PHE A 71 -4.12 -12.92 27.74
N MET A 72 -3.93 -13.30 26.48
CA MET A 72 -2.65 -13.79 25.97
C MET A 72 -1.70 -12.65 25.61
N ASN A 73 -2.19 -11.41 25.52
CA ASN A 73 -1.36 -10.22 25.36
C ASN A 73 -0.96 -9.74 26.76
N GLN A 74 0.31 -9.96 27.14
CA GLN A 74 0.90 -9.57 28.42
C GLN A 74 1.39 -8.13 28.41
#